data_AF-A0A7W0R5X3-F1
#
_entry.id   AF-A0A7W0R5X3-F1
#
_cell.length_a   1.000
_cell.length_b   1.000
_cell.length_c   1.000
_cell.angle_alpha   90.00
_cell.angle_beta   90.00
_cell.angle_gamma   90.00
#
_symmetry.space_group_name_H-M   'P 1'
#
loop_
_entity.id
_entity.type
_entity.pdbx_description
1 polymer ?
#
loop_
_entity_poly.entity_id
_entity_poly.type
_entity_poly.pdbx_seq_one_letter_code
_entity_poly.pdbx_strand_id
1 'polypeptide(L)'
;MALDPATDFAALFPGIDVRDLSLVDLNINAVSTGGIAKGYFDYLRFSRQSSGQMPLQAQADLEAVYAGQYPSVTQRQGLEVSMGSPHLNWFSGGISLPDYSGISGTFEDFLQHSLVPFIHDRDGLVSYNHPYGTGSRFSLDQPTQDELLRQTASRMVSNDALGSDILEVGYPLRGGVDLRHHIELWDVCSRNALFLTGNGVKDAHHGTNWAMLNNDWTTLSVGPGVGRGQPPASTAVRTSVVRVPHPVPRSPRPSSRRKLPDGVGICISVGAAATYCDRHRHSGRRQSANIQGGVDYAGPSQPAALSSVISAYEASELTTGSVAVSVDTSNSSFVRTQVLDSTGAVVAPSNPVWLLREMPGSGIPAARAS
;
A
#
# COMPACT_ATOMS: atom_id res chain seq x y z
N MET A 1 -26.77 33.97 7.77
CA MET A 1 -26.93 32.54 8.06
C MET A 1 -25.62 32.04 8.62
N ALA A 2 -25.62 31.39 9.77
CA ALA A 2 -24.46 30.69 10.30
C ALA A 2 -24.74 29.19 10.13
N LEU A 3 -23.87 28.51 9.39
CA LEU A 3 -23.85 27.05 9.35
C LEU A 3 -22.95 26.59 10.49
N ASP A 4 -23.38 25.56 11.20
CA ASP A 4 -22.55 24.83 12.15
C ASP A 4 -22.46 23.37 11.68
N PRO A 5 -21.53 23.08 10.76
CA PRO A 5 -21.38 21.74 10.20
C PRO A 5 -21.14 20.67 11.27
N ALA A 6 -20.56 21.04 12.42
CA ALA A 6 -20.31 20.11 13.50
C ALA A 6 -21.63 19.69 14.17
N THR A 7 -22.48 20.65 14.52
CA THR A 7 -23.81 20.37 15.08
C THR A 7 -24.68 19.59 14.09
N ASP A 8 -24.69 20.00 12.81
CA ASP A 8 -25.46 19.31 11.78
C ASP A 8 -24.98 17.86 11.57
N PHE A 9 -23.66 17.64 11.56
CA PHE A 9 -23.09 16.31 11.42
C PHE A 9 -23.41 15.42 12.62
N ALA A 10 -23.28 15.92 13.84
CA ALA A 10 -23.61 15.15 15.05
C ALA A 10 -25.10 14.74 15.08
N ALA A 11 -26.00 15.58 14.56
CA ALA A 11 -27.41 15.25 14.44
C ALA A 11 -27.67 14.15 13.38
N LEU A 12 -26.94 14.17 12.26
CA LEU A 12 -27.09 13.20 11.17
C LEU A 12 -26.39 11.86 11.47
N PHE A 13 -25.27 11.90 12.20
CA PHE A 13 -24.39 10.76 12.46
C PHE A 13 -24.03 10.65 13.95
N PRO A 14 -25.01 10.39 14.85
CA PRO A 14 -24.79 10.43 16.31
C PRO A 14 -23.81 9.37 16.84
N GLY A 15 -23.39 8.41 16.02
CA GLY A 15 -22.41 7.39 16.36
C GLY A 15 -20.98 7.69 15.90
N ILE A 16 -20.75 8.83 15.23
CA ILE A 16 -19.43 9.23 14.73
C ILE A 16 -18.99 10.47 15.52
N ASP A 17 -17.77 10.47 16.03
CA ASP A 17 -17.22 11.65 16.67
C ASP A 17 -17.09 12.76 15.62
N VAL A 18 -17.64 13.93 15.91
CA VAL A 18 -17.69 15.04 14.95
C VAL A 18 -16.31 15.51 14.49
N ARG A 19 -15.25 15.24 15.26
CA ARG A 19 -13.87 15.55 14.86
C ARG A 19 -13.36 14.67 13.72
N ASP A 20 -14.02 13.55 13.45
CA ASP A 20 -13.77 12.63 12.32
C ASP A 20 -14.41 13.13 11.01
N LEU A 21 -15.11 14.27 11.05
CA LEU A 21 -15.57 14.98 9.86
C LEU A 21 -14.43 15.76 9.23
N SER A 22 -14.15 15.48 7.96
CA SER A 22 -13.32 16.34 7.11
C SER A 22 -14.19 17.13 6.13
N LEU A 23 -14.06 18.46 6.14
CA LEU A 23 -14.63 19.33 5.11
C LEU A 23 -13.61 19.48 3.98
N VAL A 24 -13.84 18.78 2.88
CA VAL A 24 -12.94 18.79 1.71
C VAL A 24 -13.36 19.81 0.65
N ASP A 25 -14.66 20.09 0.53
CA ASP A 25 -15.23 21.02 -0.45
C ASP A 25 -16.44 21.75 0.13
N LEU A 26 -16.66 23.00 -0.31
CA LEU A 26 -17.89 23.76 -0.06
C LEU A 26 -18.48 24.22 -1.39
N ASN A 27 -19.72 23.82 -1.67
CA ASN A 27 -20.45 24.25 -2.86
C ASN A 27 -21.69 25.07 -2.46
N ILE A 28 -21.84 26.23 -3.07
CA ILE A 28 -22.94 27.16 -2.83
C ILE A 28 -23.78 27.24 -4.10
N ASN A 29 -25.01 26.72 -4.04
CA ASN A 29 -25.92 26.62 -5.19
C ASN A 29 -27.21 27.43 -4.95
N ALA A 30 -27.76 28.00 -6.02
CA ALA A 30 -29.10 28.60 -6.03
C ALA A 30 -30.01 27.75 -6.94
N VAL A 31 -31.08 27.17 -6.38
CA VAL A 31 -31.99 26.26 -7.10
C VAL A 31 -33.40 26.85 -7.13
N SER A 32 -34.10 26.74 -8.26
CA SER A 32 -35.48 27.18 -8.44
C SER A 32 -36.27 26.13 -9.23
N THR A 33 -37.55 25.96 -8.93
CA THR A 33 -38.45 24.97 -9.55
C THR A 33 -39.38 25.55 -10.62
N GLY A 34 -39.26 26.84 -10.95
CA GLY A 34 -40.16 27.48 -11.93
C GLY A 34 -39.79 28.89 -12.38
N GLY A 35 -38.58 29.37 -12.05
CA GLY A 35 -38.12 30.72 -12.38
C GLY A 35 -36.60 30.88 -12.25
N ILE A 36 -36.09 32.10 -12.42
CA ILE A 36 -34.66 32.39 -12.28
C ILE A 36 -34.27 32.43 -10.79
N ALA A 37 -33.29 31.61 -10.37
CA ALA A 37 -32.63 31.74 -9.08
C ALA A 37 -31.37 32.62 -9.22
N LYS A 38 -31.24 33.63 -8.37
CA LYS A 38 -30.03 34.45 -8.23
C LYS A 38 -29.72 34.61 -6.75
N GLY A 39 -28.45 34.48 -6.39
CA GLY A 39 -27.93 34.79 -5.06
C GLY A 39 -26.66 35.61 -5.19
N TYR A 40 -26.46 36.56 -4.27
CA TYR A 40 -25.22 37.29 -4.13
C TYR A 40 -24.54 36.83 -2.84
N PHE A 41 -23.26 36.49 -2.94
CA PHE A 41 -22.43 36.10 -1.80
C PHE A 41 -21.35 37.16 -1.65
N ASP A 42 -21.40 37.90 -0.54
CA ASP A 42 -20.51 39.04 -0.29
C ASP A 42 -19.13 38.57 0.19
N TYR A 43 -19.08 37.77 1.26
CA TYR A 43 -17.84 37.17 1.74
C TYR A 43 -18.06 35.79 2.37
N LEU A 44 -17.04 34.93 2.24
CA LEU A 44 -16.89 33.68 2.96
C LEU A 44 -15.64 33.79 3.82
N ARG A 45 -15.78 33.59 5.14
CA ARG A 45 -14.65 33.63 6.08
C ARG A 45 -14.54 32.28 6.79
N PHE A 46 -13.41 31.62 6.59
CA PHE A 46 -13.00 30.50 7.44
C PHE A 46 -12.23 31.05 8.64
N SER A 47 -12.68 30.73 9.85
CA SER A 47 -11.92 30.96 11.07
C SER A 47 -11.45 29.60 11.56
N ARG A 48 -10.20 29.24 11.25
CA ARG A 48 -9.60 27.98 11.69
C ARG A 48 -8.55 28.27 12.75
N GLN A 49 -8.73 27.72 13.95
CA GLN A 49 -7.69 27.67 14.98
C GLN A 49 -7.01 26.30 14.91
N SER A 50 -6.19 26.09 13.89
CA SER A 50 -5.34 24.89 13.81
C SER A 50 -3.92 25.33 13.50
N SER A 51 -2.99 25.01 14.39
CA SER A 51 -1.56 25.25 14.18
C SER A 51 -0.76 24.06 14.71
N GLY A 52 0.45 23.88 14.18
CA GLY A 52 1.35 22.81 14.60
C GLY A 52 0.70 21.43 14.57
N GLN A 53 0.88 20.66 15.64
CA GLN A 53 0.45 19.26 15.73
C GLN A 53 -1.01 19.05 16.11
N MET A 54 -1.83 20.10 16.19
CA MET A 54 -3.25 19.97 16.59
C MET A 54 -4.03 18.93 15.77
N PRO A 55 -3.89 18.82 14.43
CA PRO A 55 -4.59 17.78 13.66
C PRO A 55 -4.15 16.35 14.03
N LEU A 56 -2.85 16.14 14.30
CA LEU A 56 -2.34 14.83 14.71
C LEU A 56 -2.78 14.48 16.14
N GLN A 57 -2.87 15.46 17.05
CA GLN A 57 -3.43 15.23 18.37
C GLN A 57 -4.91 14.84 18.28
N ALA A 58 -5.69 15.51 17.42
CA ALA A 58 -7.09 15.16 17.21
C ALA A 58 -7.25 13.73 16.66
N GLN A 59 -6.39 13.29 15.73
CA GLN A 59 -6.36 11.92 15.24
C GLN A 59 -6.05 10.92 16.38
N ALA A 60 -5.04 11.18 17.21
CA ALA A 60 -4.70 10.32 18.34
C ALA A 60 -5.83 10.22 19.38
N ASP A 61 -6.52 11.34 19.66
CA ASP A 61 -7.68 11.37 20.55
C ASP A 61 -8.85 10.54 20.00
N LEU A 62 -9.10 10.63 18.68
CA LEU A 62 -10.12 9.84 17.98
C LEU A 62 -9.79 8.35 18.01
N GLU A 63 -8.53 7.98 17.79
CA GLU A 63 -8.06 6.59 17.90
C GLU A 63 -8.36 6.02 19.29
N ALA A 64 -8.13 6.81 20.36
CA ALA A 64 -8.42 6.39 21.72
C ALA A 64 -9.93 6.20 21.98
N VAL A 65 -10.78 7.11 21.46
CA VAL A 65 -12.25 6.98 21.54
C VAL A 65 -12.71 5.69 20.86
N TYR A 66 -12.29 5.46 19.62
CA TYR A 66 -12.72 4.29 18.86
C TYR A 66 -12.10 2.99 19.37
N ALA A 67 -10.91 3.02 19.98
CA ALA A 67 -10.31 1.85 20.61
C ALA A 67 -11.15 1.31 21.78
N GLY A 68 -11.96 2.16 22.43
CA GLY A 68 -12.95 1.76 23.43
C GLY A 68 -14.22 1.16 22.81
N GLN A 69 -14.69 1.74 21.70
CA GLN A 69 -15.91 1.29 21.00
C GLN A 69 -15.70 0.00 20.20
N TYR A 70 -14.52 -0.16 19.59
CA TYR A 70 -14.16 -1.27 18.71
C TYR A 70 -12.89 -1.97 19.20
N PRO A 71 -12.93 -2.66 20.35
CA PRO A 71 -11.73 -3.17 21.01
C PRO A 71 -10.95 -4.21 20.20
N SER A 72 -11.60 -4.86 19.22
CA SER A 72 -10.99 -5.82 18.29
C SER A 72 -10.28 -5.18 17.10
N VAL A 73 -10.42 -3.86 16.90
CA VAL A 73 -9.75 -3.10 15.85
C VAL A 73 -8.65 -2.28 16.49
N THR A 74 -7.44 -2.38 15.95
CA THR A 74 -6.34 -1.49 16.32
C THR A 74 -6.21 -0.44 15.23
N GLN A 75 -6.49 0.81 15.57
CA GLN A 75 -6.14 1.95 14.73
C GLN A 75 -4.68 2.33 15.02
N ARG A 76 -4.01 2.86 14.01
CA ARG A 76 -2.65 3.36 14.14
C ARG A 76 -2.56 4.64 13.37
N GLN A 77 -1.94 5.63 13.99
CA GLN A 77 -1.67 6.89 13.35
C GLN A 77 -0.84 6.71 12.08
N GLY A 78 -1.24 7.45 11.05
CA GLY A 78 -0.61 7.49 9.75
C GLY A 78 -0.85 8.85 9.10
N LEU A 79 0.05 9.26 8.23
CA LEU A 79 -0.06 10.52 7.48
C LEU A 79 0.30 10.28 6.01
N GLU A 80 -0.60 10.64 5.10
CA GLU A 80 -0.26 10.80 3.69
C GLU A 80 0.33 12.19 3.45
N VAL A 81 1.52 12.22 2.85
CA VAL A 81 2.20 13.43 2.42
C VAL A 81 1.92 13.64 0.93
N SER A 82 1.11 14.66 0.64
CA SER A 82 0.43 14.83 -0.65
C SER A 82 0.39 16.28 -1.14
N MET A 83 1.41 17.11 -0.82
CA MET A 83 1.51 18.47 -1.37
C MET A 83 1.73 18.44 -2.90
N GLY A 84 2.46 17.45 -3.40
CA GLY A 84 2.70 17.19 -4.82
C GLY A 84 2.85 15.70 -5.09
N SER A 85 3.33 15.34 -6.28
CA SER A 85 3.56 13.93 -6.66
C SER A 85 5.05 13.56 -6.60
N PRO A 86 5.38 12.31 -6.21
CA PRO A 86 4.48 11.25 -5.75
C PRO A 86 3.95 11.48 -4.32
N HIS A 87 2.88 10.78 -3.95
CA HIS A 87 2.40 10.77 -2.56
C HIS A 87 3.12 9.68 -1.77
N LEU A 88 3.40 9.97 -0.49
CA LEU A 88 4.01 9.00 0.43
C LEU A 88 3.17 8.85 1.69
N ASN A 89 2.96 7.62 2.17
CA ASN A 89 2.42 7.38 3.51
C ASN A 89 3.55 7.24 4.53
N TRP A 90 3.47 7.98 5.64
CA TRP A 90 4.32 7.86 6.81
C TRP A 90 3.60 7.05 7.91
N PHE A 91 4.20 5.93 8.29
CA PHE A 91 3.78 5.12 9.44
C PHE A 91 4.82 5.18 10.57
N SER A 92 4.47 5.72 11.74
CA SER A 92 5.30 5.65 12.94
C SER A 92 4.51 6.03 14.21
N GLY A 93 5.13 5.93 15.39
CA GLY A 93 4.60 6.51 16.63
C GLY A 93 4.97 7.98 16.85
N GLY A 94 5.77 8.58 15.96
CA GLY A 94 6.32 9.94 16.09
C GLY A 94 6.05 10.80 14.86
N ILE A 95 4.87 10.63 14.25
CA ILE A 95 4.46 11.40 13.07
C ILE A 95 4.40 12.88 13.42
N SER A 96 4.91 13.72 12.53
CA SER A 96 4.79 15.17 12.59
C SER A 96 4.35 15.70 11.22
N LEU A 97 3.61 16.80 11.19
CA LEU A 97 3.35 17.48 9.91
C LEU A 97 4.69 17.87 9.25
N PRO A 98 4.90 17.55 7.95
CA PRO A 98 6.07 18.00 7.21
C PRO A 98 6.15 19.53 7.19
N ASP A 99 7.36 20.05 7.35
CA ASP A 99 7.64 21.46 7.09
C ASP A 99 7.91 21.65 5.59
N TYR A 100 6.97 22.30 4.92
CA TYR A 100 7.12 22.64 3.50
C TYR A 100 7.74 24.02 3.29
N SER A 101 8.08 24.74 4.36
CA SER A 101 8.76 26.02 4.25
C SER A 101 10.19 25.81 3.73
N GLY A 102 10.62 26.67 2.81
CA GLY A 102 12.00 26.61 2.31
C GLY A 102 12.31 25.45 1.36
N ILE A 103 11.30 24.75 0.81
CA ILE A 103 11.54 23.80 -0.28
C ILE A 103 12.17 24.55 -1.47
N SER A 104 13.43 24.23 -1.76
CA SER A 104 14.15 24.65 -2.95
C SER A 104 14.34 23.44 -3.86
N GLY A 105 13.78 23.47 -5.08
CA GLY A 105 13.87 22.36 -6.03
C GLY A 105 12.51 21.69 -6.29
N THR A 106 12.52 20.44 -6.74
CA THR A 106 11.30 19.69 -6.98
C THR A 106 10.73 19.12 -5.68
N PHE A 107 9.44 18.80 -5.67
CA PHE A 107 8.85 18.10 -4.53
C PHE A 107 9.51 16.75 -4.27
N GLU A 108 9.89 16.05 -5.34
CA GLU A 108 10.60 14.78 -5.26
C GLU A 108 11.96 14.90 -4.58
N ASP A 109 12.74 15.96 -4.89
CA ASP A 109 14.02 16.22 -4.21
C ASP A 109 13.83 16.43 -2.70
N PHE A 110 12.77 17.18 -2.33
CA PHE A 110 12.40 17.35 -0.92
C PHE A 110 12.04 16.02 -0.26
N LEU A 111 11.25 15.18 -0.93
CA LEU A 111 10.90 13.86 -0.41
C LEU A 111 12.15 13.02 -0.18
N GLN A 112 12.99 12.87 -1.21
CA GLN A 112 14.16 11.99 -1.18
C GLN A 112 15.23 12.45 -0.21
N HIS A 113 15.53 13.74 -0.16
CA HIS A 113 16.70 14.24 0.55
C HIS A 113 16.40 14.88 1.90
N SER A 114 15.14 15.17 2.19
CA SER A 114 14.73 15.79 3.47
C SER A 114 13.72 14.93 4.21
N LEU A 115 12.58 14.64 3.61
CA LEU A 115 11.47 14.04 4.34
C LEU A 115 11.69 12.55 4.65
N VAL A 116 12.07 11.74 3.67
CA VAL A 116 12.27 10.30 3.90
C VAL A 116 13.38 10.04 4.92
N PRO A 117 14.58 10.67 4.83
CA PRO A 117 15.58 10.56 5.89
C PRO A 117 15.06 11.01 7.25
N PHE A 118 14.32 12.12 7.32
CA PHE A 118 13.71 12.61 8.57
C PHE A 118 12.73 11.61 9.20
N ILE A 119 11.98 10.87 8.37
CA ILE A 119 11.07 9.81 8.79
C ILE A 119 11.86 8.61 9.33
N HIS A 120 12.89 8.18 8.61
CA HIS A 120 13.74 7.04 9.01
C HIS A 120 14.52 7.31 10.30
N ASP A 121 15.00 8.53 10.52
CA ASP A 121 15.65 8.97 11.76
C ASP A 121 14.73 8.88 12.99
N ARG A 122 13.43 8.66 12.80
CA ARG A 122 12.40 8.49 13.84
C ARG A 122 11.81 7.07 13.85
N ASP A 123 12.53 6.11 13.29
CA ASP A 123 12.09 4.71 13.16
C ASP A 123 10.75 4.57 12.42
N GLY A 124 10.43 5.54 11.55
CA GLY A 124 9.24 5.50 10.73
C GLY A 124 9.44 4.70 9.45
N LEU A 125 8.32 4.28 8.86
CA LEU A 125 8.30 3.65 7.55
C LEU A 125 7.62 4.53 6.52
N VAL A 126 8.10 4.43 5.29
CA VAL A 126 7.59 5.17 4.14
C VAL A 126 6.98 4.22 3.11
N SER A 127 5.76 4.51 2.67
CA SER A 127 5.11 3.83 1.56
C SER A 127 5.02 4.74 0.35
N TYR A 128 5.53 4.27 -0.78
CA TYR A 128 5.34 4.89 -2.09
C TYR A 128 3.93 4.57 -2.57
N ASN A 129 3.06 5.58 -2.58
CA ASN A 129 1.65 5.37 -2.84
C ASN A 129 1.33 5.41 -4.33
N HIS A 130 0.33 4.63 -4.74
CA HIS A 130 -0.32 4.61 -6.06
C HIS A 130 0.61 5.09 -7.21
N PRO A 131 1.60 4.29 -7.62
CA PRO A 131 2.75 4.78 -8.38
C PRO A 131 2.43 5.37 -9.76
N TYR A 132 1.25 5.05 -10.29
CA TYR A 132 0.71 5.61 -11.54
C TYR A 132 -0.23 6.81 -11.35
N GLY A 133 -0.28 7.36 -10.13
CA GLY A 133 -1.00 8.58 -9.77
C GLY A 133 -2.34 8.36 -9.04
N THR A 134 -2.97 9.48 -8.68
CA THR A 134 -4.17 9.52 -7.82
C THR A 134 -5.49 9.25 -8.55
N GLY A 135 -5.48 9.34 -9.89
CA GLY A 135 -6.71 9.34 -10.68
C GLY A 135 -7.40 7.98 -10.76
N SER A 136 -8.71 7.97 -10.49
CA SER A 136 -9.61 6.91 -10.96
C SER A 136 -9.96 7.17 -12.42
N ARG A 137 -9.32 6.43 -13.34
CA ARG A 137 -9.54 6.53 -14.80
C ARG A 137 -9.98 5.17 -15.34
N PHE A 138 -10.60 5.17 -16.52
CA PHE A 138 -10.76 3.92 -17.27
C PHE A 138 -9.40 3.31 -17.59
N SER A 139 -9.36 1.99 -17.79
CA SER A 139 -8.14 1.32 -18.23
C SER A 139 -7.64 1.95 -19.52
N LEU A 140 -6.36 2.29 -19.53
CA LEU A 140 -5.66 2.71 -20.74
C LEU A 140 -5.44 1.47 -21.63
N ASP A 141 -5.12 1.69 -22.89
CA ASP A 141 -4.68 0.60 -23.76
C ASP A 141 -3.34 0.02 -23.28
N GLN A 142 -3.06 -1.24 -23.66
CA GLN A 142 -1.87 -1.94 -23.19
C GLN A 142 -0.56 -1.22 -23.55
N PRO A 143 -0.34 -0.69 -24.78
CA PRO A 143 0.88 0.04 -25.11
C PRO A 143 1.11 1.27 -24.21
N THR A 144 0.05 1.98 -23.84
CA THR A 144 0.17 3.13 -22.93
C THR A 144 0.50 2.69 -21.50
N GLN A 145 -0.08 1.58 -21.03
CA GLN A 145 0.26 1.04 -19.71
C GLN A 145 1.70 0.52 -19.66
N ASP A 146 2.18 -0.15 -20.71
CA ASP A 146 3.57 -0.61 -20.85
C ASP A 146 4.53 0.59 -20.84
N GLU A 147 4.18 1.69 -21.52
CA GLU A 147 4.95 2.94 -21.50
C GLU A 147 5.04 3.52 -20.08
N LEU A 148 3.91 3.62 -19.39
CA LEU A 148 3.85 4.14 -18.03
C LEU A 148 4.66 3.26 -17.07
N LEU A 149 4.63 1.93 -17.23
CA LEU A 149 5.48 1.01 -16.49
C LEU A 149 6.95 1.34 -16.71
N ARG A 150 7.41 1.47 -17.96
CA ARG A 150 8.82 1.79 -18.25
C ARG A 150 9.24 3.13 -17.64
N GLN A 151 8.43 4.17 -17.78
CA GLN A 151 8.73 5.50 -17.24
C GLN A 151 8.78 5.50 -15.70
N THR A 152 7.78 4.90 -15.07
CA THR A 152 7.67 4.83 -13.61
C THR A 152 8.80 4.00 -13.01
N ALA A 153 9.08 2.84 -13.59
CA ALA A 153 10.17 1.98 -13.16
C ALA A 153 11.54 2.63 -13.36
N SER A 154 11.77 3.30 -14.50
CA SER A 154 13.02 4.04 -14.74
C SER A 154 13.24 5.13 -13.69
N ARG A 155 12.19 5.90 -13.35
CA ARG A 155 12.25 6.92 -12.29
C ARG A 155 12.54 6.30 -10.92
N MET A 156 11.79 5.28 -10.53
CA MET A 156 11.97 4.61 -9.23
C MET A 156 13.35 3.96 -9.08
N VAL A 157 13.87 3.33 -10.13
CA VAL A 157 15.23 2.76 -10.09
C VAL A 157 16.30 3.87 -10.04
N SER A 158 16.08 4.99 -10.73
CA SER A 158 17.03 6.12 -10.73
C SER A 158 17.12 6.82 -9.37
N ASN A 159 16.02 6.90 -8.63
CA ASN A 159 15.92 7.65 -7.38
C ASN A 159 15.83 6.75 -6.13
N ASP A 160 16.13 5.45 -6.27
CA ASP A 160 16.05 4.45 -5.18
C ASP A 160 14.65 4.36 -4.54
N ALA A 161 13.59 4.53 -5.34
CA ALA A 161 12.20 4.67 -4.90
C ALA A 161 12.03 5.72 -3.78
N LEU A 162 12.84 6.79 -3.83
CA LEU A 162 12.95 7.84 -2.81
C LEU A 162 13.39 7.34 -1.42
N GLY A 163 13.95 6.13 -1.33
CA GLY A 163 14.23 5.44 -0.07
C GLY A 163 12.99 4.81 0.58
N SER A 164 11.89 4.61 -0.15
CA SER A 164 10.66 4.04 0.43
C SER A 164 10.86 2.61 0.93
N ASP A 165 10.11 2.22 1.95
CA ASP A 165 10.13 0.86 2.52
C ASP A 165 9.07 -0.05 1.90
N ILE A 166 7.98 0.56 1.45
CA ILE A 166 6.76 -0.09 1.02
C ILE A 166 6.39 0.47 -0.36
N LEU A 167 5.81 -0.38 -1.21
CA LEU A 167 5.21 0.01 -2.49
C LEU A 167 3.75 -0.42 -2.50
N GLU A 168 2.85 0.48 -2.85
CA GLU A 168 1.45 0.11 -3.10
C GLU A 168 1.33 -0.63 -4.44
N VAL A 169 1.07 -1.94 -4.35
CA VAL A 169 0.97 -2.86 -5.50
C VAL A 169 -0.49 -3.30 -5.71
N GLY A 170 -1.23 -3.48 -4.62
CA GLY A 170 -2.60 -4.00 -4.65
C GLY A 170 -3.60 -2.96 -5.16
N TYR A 171 -3.75 -2.86 -6.48
CA TYR A 171 -4.79 -2.10 -7.17
C TYR A 171 -5.37 -2.92 -8.32
N PRO A 172 -6.70 -3.09 -8.44
CA PRO A 172 -7.28 -3.66 -9.65
C PRO A 172 -7.06 -2.74 -10.86
N LEU A 173 -7.14 -1.43 -10.60
CA LEU A 173 -6.92 -0.36 -11.57
C LEU A 173 -6.63 0.95 -10.81
N ARG A 174 -5.54 1.64 -11.14
CA ARG A 174 -5.20 2.97 -10.60
C ARG A 174 -4.40 3.75 -11.63
N GLY A 175 -4.71 5.04 -11.81
CA GLY A 175 -4.06 5.85 -12.86
C GLY A 175 -4.38 5.39 -14.30
N GLY A 176 -5.35 4.48 -14.47
CA GLY A 176 -5.61 3.80 -15.75
C GLY A 176 -4.70 2.59 -16.02
N VAL A 177 -3.93 2.16 -15.01
CA VAL A 177 -2.98 1.05 -15.07
C VAL A 177 -3.48 -0.12 -14.22
N ASP A 178 -3.48 -1.32 -14.79
CA ASP A 178 -4.04 -2.53 -14.17
C ASP A 178 -3.09 -3.17 -13.14
N LEU A 179 -3.59 -4.21 -12.45
CA LEU A 179 -2.84 -4.95 -11.44
C LEU A 179 -1.56 -5.60 -11.99
N ARG A 180 -1.56 -6.08 -13.25
CA ARG A 180 -0.41 -6.76 -13.85
C ARG A 180 0.79 -5.81 -13.85
N HIS A 181 0.57 -4.58 -14.33
CA HIS A 181 1.64 -3.58 -14.40
C HIS A 181 2.12 -3.11 -13.02
N HIS A 182 1.23 -3.02 -12.02
CA HIS A 182 1.65 -2.73 -10.64
C HIS A 182 2.58 -3.83 -10.09
N ILE A 183 2.28 -5.09 -10.36
CA ILE A 183 3.12 -6.22 -9.98
C ILE A 183 4.44 -6.21 -10.77
N GLU A 184 4.40 -5.93 -12.07
CA GLU A 184 5.61 -5.85 -12.90
C GLU A 184 6.54 -4.71 -12.49
N LEU A 185 6.00 -3.56 -12.08
CA LEU A 185 6.79 -2.46 -11.51
C LEU A 185 7.56 -2.94 -10.28
N TRP A 186 6.90 -3.69 -9.41
CA TRP A 186 7.52 -4.27 -8.23
C TRP A 186 8.58 -5.33 -8.56
N ASP A 187 8.36 -6.12 -9.61
CA ASP A 187 9.36 -7.07 -10.13
C ASP A 187 10.58 -6.33 -10.72
N VAL A 188 10.40 -5.21 -11.42
CA VAL A 188 11.51 -4.36 -11.89
C VAL A 188 12.31 -3.79 -10.72
N CYS A 189 11.61 -3.31 -9.68
CA CYS A 189 12.26 -2.85 -8.44
C CYS A 189 13.07 -3.97 -7.79
N SER A 190 12.48 -5.17 -7.70
CA SER A 190 13.12 -6.36 -7.12
C SER A 190 14.36 -6.82 -7.90
N ARG A 191 14.31 -6.79 -9.24
CA ARG A 191 15.44 -7.06 -10.14
C ARG A 191 16.64 -6.11 -9.92
N ASN A 192 16.36 -4.89 -9.48
CA ASN A 192 17.35 -3.86 -9.15
C ASN A 192 17.71 -3.82 -7.66
N ALA A 193 17.32 -4.83 -6.88
CA ALA A 193 17.55 -4.91 -5.44
C ALA A 193 16.97 -3.72 -4.64
N LEU A 194 15.89 -3.11 -5.14
CA LEU A 194 15.04 -2.25 -4.32
C LEU A 194 14.16 -3.15 -3.44
N PHE A 195 14.55 -3.31 -2.18
CA PHE A 195 13.95 -4.26 -1.25
C PHE A 195 12.59 -3.79 -0.70
N LEU A 196 11.62 -3.52 -1.57
CA LEU A 196 10.33 -2.93 -1.22
C LEU A 196 9.34 -3.98 -0.72
N THR A 197 8.61 -3.66 0.35
CA THR A 197 7.44 -4.43 0.77
C THR A 197 6.22 -4.04 -0.06
N GLY A 198 5.68 -4.98 -0.82
CA GLY A 198 4.38 -4.78 -1.47
C GLY A 198 3.28 -4.70 -0.42
N ASN A 199 2.40 -3.72 -0.55
CA ASN A 199 1.16 -3.64 0.20
C ASN A 199 -0.06 -3.55 -0.75
N GLY A 200 -1.25 -3.74 -0.18
CA GLY A 200 -2.53 -3.39 -0.77
C GLY A 200 -3.31 -2.53 0.21
N VAL A 201 -3.87 -1.44 -0.31
CA VAL A 201 -4.64 -0.46 0.44
C VAL A 201 -5.94 -0.18 -0.29
N LYS A 202 -6.89 0.47 0.39
CA LYS A 202 -8.12 0.93 -0.26
C LYS A 202 -8.02 2.34 -0.82
N ASP A 203 -7.19 3.18 -0.21
CA ASP A 203 -7.17 4.63 -0.44
C ASP A 203 -8.60 5.23 -0.36
N ALA A 204 -9.28 4.90 0.74
CA ALA A 204 -10.70 5.17 0.90
C ALA A 204 -10.96 6.64 1.29
N HIS A 205 -11.69 7.34 0.43
CA HIS A 205 -12.11 8.74 0.64
C HIS A 205 -13.58 8.86 1.08
N HIS A 206 -14.17 7.76 1.56
CA HIS A 206 -15.57 7.67 1.95
C HIS A 206 -15.66 7.12 3.37
N GLY A 207 -16.52 7.71 4.20
CA GLY A 207 -16.77 7.24 5.57
C GLY A 207 -17.68 6.01 5.67
N THR A 208 -18.19 5.48 4.55
CA THR A 208 -19.10 4.33 4.52
C THR A 208 -18.83 3.43 3.31
N ASN A 209 -19.48 2.25 3.27
CA ASN A 209 -19.51 1.35 2.11
C ASN A 209 -18.12 0.88 1.62
N TRP A 210 -17.13 0.81 2.51
CA TRP A 210 -15.75 0.42 2.17
C TRP A 210 -15.62 -0.97 1.53
N ALA A 211 -16.60 -1.85 1.75
CA ALA A 211 -16.65 -3.18 1.13
C ALA A 211 -17.12 -3.16 -0.33
N MET A 212 -17.62 -2.03 -0.81
CA MET A 212 -18.13 -1.85 -2.18
C MET A 212 -17.24 -0.92 -3.02
N LEU A 213 -16.10 -0.47 -2.47
CA LEU A 213 -15.13 0.30 -3.24
C LEU A 213 -14.52 -0.60 -4.31
N ASN A 214 -14.29 -0.04 -5.50
CA ASN A 214 -13.66 -0.77 -6.59
C ASN A 214 -12.28 -1.30 -6.19
N ASN A 215 -11.56 -0.55 -5.35
CA ASN A 215 -10.33 -0.99 -4.75
C ASN A 215 -10.57 -1.40 -3.29
N ASP A 216 -10.58 -2.71 -3.03
CA ASP A 216 -10.76 -3.25 -1.69
C ASP A 216 -9.51 -3.95 -1.13
N TRP A 217 -8.37 -3.86 -1.83
CA TRP A 217 -7.15 -4.56 -1.44
C TRP A 217 -6.71 -4.22 -0.02
N THR A 218 -6.17 -5.24 0.65
CA THR A 218 -5.69 -5.19 2.02
C THR A 218 -4.38 -5.92 2.15
N THR A 219 -3.59 -5.56 3.14
CA THR A 219 -2.36 -6.25 3.48
C THR A 219 -2.58 -7.15 4.68
N LEU A 220 -2.27 -8.44 4.53
CA LEU A 220 -2.16 -9.36 5.65
C LEU A 220 -0.72 -9.33 6.14
N SER A 221 -0.49 -8.93 7.38
CA SER A 221 0.84 -9.03 8.00
C SER A 221 0.85 -10.15 9.03
N VAL A 222 1.84 -11.02 8.95
CA VAL A 222 2.07 -12.11 9.92
C VAL A 222 3.23 -11.69 10.80
N GLY A 223 3.15 -11.84 12.12
CA GLY A 223 4.24 -11.49 13.03
C GLY A 223 3.96 -11.97 14.47
N PRO A 224 4.98 -12.03 15.35
CA PRO A 224 4.77 -12.36 16.75
C PRO A 224 3.73 -11.41 17.38
N GLY A 225 2.81 -11.97 18.16
CA GLY A 225 1.50 -11.42 18.50
C GLY A 225 1.47 -9.91 18.79
N VAL A 226 0.63 -9.20 18.06
CA VAL A 226 0.35 -7.77 18.21
C VAL A 226 -0.53 -7.51 19.45
N GLY A 227 0.09 -7.45 20.63
CA GLY A 227 -0.54 -6.84 21.80
C GLY A 227 -0.67 -5.32 21.65
N ARG A 228 -1.58 -4.70 22.43
CA ARG A 228 -1.63 -3.24 22.59
C ARG A 228 -0.35 -2.80 23.33
N GLY A 229 0.73 -2.53 22.58
CA GLY A 229 2.03 -2.14 23.17
C GLY A 229 3.30 -2.37 22.34
N GLN A 230 3.25 -2.26 20.99
CA GLN A 230 4.35 -2.49 20.01
C GLN A 230 4.69 -3.97 19.67
N PRO A 231 5.16 -4.24 18.43
CA PRO A 231 6.49 -3.88 17.91
C PRO A 231 6.48 -2.62 17.01
N PRO A 232 7.65 -2.00 16.74
CA PRO A 232 7.76 -0.93 15.74
C PRO A 232 7.24 -1.42 14.38
N ALA A 233 6.69 -0.49 13.59
CA ALA A 233 6.17 -0.77 12.24
C ALA A 233 7.17 -1.59 11.39
N SER A 234 8.46 -1.44 11.66
CA SER A 234 9.60 -2.14 11.06
C SER A 234 9.64 -3.67 11.25
N THR A 235 8.89 -4.27 12.18
CA THR A 235 8.88 -5.74 12.35
C THR A 235 7.73 -6.40 11.58
N ALA A 236 6.56 -5.77 11.50
CA ALA A 236 5.39 -6.33 10.82
C ALA A 236 5.50 -6.29 9.29
N VAL A 237 6.21 -5.29 8.75
CA VAL A 237 6.44 -5.07 7.31
C VAL A 237 7.41 -6.09 6.70
N ARG A 238 8.16 -6.81 7.54
CA ARG A 238 9.07 -7.87 7.09
C ARG A 238 8.35 -9.14 6.67
N THR A 239 7.10 -9.35 7.07
CA THR A 239 6.40 -10.64 6.92
C THR A 239 4.99 -10.51 6.33
N SER A 240 4.77 -9.51 5.50
CA SER A 240 3.47 -9.18 4.91
C SER A 240 3.14 -9.97 3.64
N VAL A 241 1.86 -10.03 3.29
CA VAL A 241 1.30 -10.55 2.04
C VAL A 241 0.19 -9.60 1.59
N VAL A 242 0.12 -9.31 0.30
CA VAL A 242 -0.89 -8.42 -0.29
C VAL A 242 -2.07 -9.24 -0.80
N ARG A 243 -3.31 -8.81 -0.56
CA ARG A 243 -4.49 -9.56 -1.03
C ARG A 243 -5.73 -8.71 -1.28
N VAL A 244 -6.59 -9.20 -2.16
CA VAL A 244 -8.02 -8.86 -2.17
C VAL A 244 -8.67 -9.54 -0.96
N PRO A 245 -9.26 -8.82 0.01
CA PRO A 245 -10.21 -9.47 0.91
C PRO A 245 -11.33 -10.01 0.02
N HIS A 246 -11.52 -11.33 0.02
CA HIS A 246 -12.55 -12.05 -0.74
C HIS A 246 -13.67 -11.14 -1.31
N PRO A 247 -14.00 -11.18 -2.62
CA PRO A 247 -15.20 -10.52 -3.09
C PRO A 247 -16.35 -11.11 -2.29
N VAL A 248 -16.89 -10.33 -1.36
CA VAL A 248 -18.10 -10.69 -0.67
C VAL A 248 -19.13 -10.73 -1.79
N PRO A 249 -19.77 -11.87 -2.10
CA PRO A 249 -20.96 -11.82 -2.94
C PRO A 249 -21.90 -10.81 -2.27
N ARG A 250 -22.56 -9.93 -3.03
CA ARG A 250 -23.51 -8.87 -2.61
C ARG A 250 -24.63 -9.34 -1.63
N SER A 251 -24.28 -9.91 -0.49
CA SER A 251 -25.16 -10.58 0.46
C SER A 251 -24.49 -10.56 1.84
N PRO A 252 -25.23 -10.19 2.89
CA PRO A 252 -24.70 -10.11 4.24
C PRO A 252 -24.62 -11.52 4.81
N ARG A 253 -23.42 -12.11 4.87
CA ARG A 253 -23.18 -13.26 5.74
C ARG A 253 -21.97 -13.02 6.65
N PRO A 254 -22.10 -13.38 7.94
CA PRO A 254 -21.06 -13.15 8.91
C PRO A 254 -19.83 -14.03 8.64
N SER A 255 -18.67 -13.45 8.94
CA SER A 255 -17.33 -14.01 8.87
C SER A 255 -17.24 -15.50 9.19
N SER A 256 -16.94 -16.32 8.17
CA SER A 256 -16.33 -17.62 8.41
C SER A 256 -14.81 -17.44 8.47
N ARG A 257 -14.20 -17.76 9.61
CA ARG A 257 -12.74 -17.87 9.76
C ARG A 257 -12.25 -19.00 8.87
N ARG A 258 -11.84 -18.70 7.64
CA ARG A 258 -10.99 -19.60 6.85
C ARG A 258 -9.54 -19.32 7.19
N LYS A 259 -8.81 -20.37 7.57
CA LYS A 259 -7.34 -20.32 7.72
C LYS A 259 -6.75 -20.12 6.33
N LEU A 260 -5.92 -19.10 6.20
CA LEU A 260 -5.31 -18.61 4.96
C LEU A 260 -3.80 -18.86 5.04
N PRO A 261 -3.04 -18.78 3.92
CA PRO A 261 -1.63 -19.14 3.91
C PRO A 261 -0.84 -18.38 4.98
N ASP A 262 0.10 -19.09 5.60
CA ASP A 262 1.16 -18.45 6.36
C ASP A 262 1.93 -17.59 5.35
N GLY A 263 1.92 -16.28 5.53
CA GLY A 263 2.58 -15.38 4.59
C GLY A 263 4.09 -15.58 4.60
N VAL A 264 4.70 -15.64 3.42
CA VAL A 264 6.16 -15.57 3.30
C VAL A 264 6.55 -14.11 3.41
N GLY A 265 7.42 -13.83 4.37
CA GLY A 265 8.00 -12.50 4.51
C GLY A 265 9.09 -12.19 3.53
N ILE A 266 9.46 -10.91 3.47
CA ILE A 266 10.74 -10.49 2.91
C ILE A 266 11.83 -11.22 3.68
N CYS A 267 12.58 -12.02 2.93
CA CYS A 267 13.76 -12.70 3.39
C CYS A 267 14.85 -12.43 2.35
N ILE A 268 16.07 -12.18 2.81
CA ILE A 268 17.21 -11.94 1.92
C ILE A 268 18.33 -12.87 2.37
N SER A 269 18.65 -13.84 1.52
CA SER A 269 19.75 -14.76 1.73
C SER A 269 20.90 -14.41 0.80
N VAL A 270 22.11 -14.27 1.34
CA VAL A 270 23.35 -14.08 0.57
C VAL A 270 24.23 -15.30 0.74
N GLY A 271 24.65 -15.96 -0.35
CA GLY A 271 25.60 -17.08 -0.30
C GLY A 271 25.27 -18.27 -1.22
N ALA A 272 25.85 -19.43 -0.92
CA ALA A 272 25.75 -20.62 -1.77
C ALA A 272 24.47 -21.44 -1.47
N ALA A 273 23.74 -21.79 -2.54
CA ALA A 273 22.63 -22.75 -2.64
C ALA A 273 21.64 -22.74 -1.45
N ALA A 274 20.61 -21.88 -1.54
CA ALA A 274 19.46 -21.94 -0.65
C ALA A 274 18.36 -22.81 -1.28
N THR A 275 17.85 -23.79 -0.53
CA THR A 275 16.56 -24.42 -0.86
C THR A 275 15.45 -23.55 -0.27
N TYR A 276 14.64 -22.96 -1.13
CA TYR A 276 13.45 -22.22 -0.70
C TYR A 276 12.27 -23.19 -0.57
N CYS A 277 11.73 -23.35 0.63
CA CYS A 277 10.51 -24.11 0.87
C CYS A 277 9.36 -23.14 1.13
N ASP A 278 8.43 -23.03 0.18
CA ASP A 278 7.19 -22.30 0.40
C ASP A 278 6.16 -23.17 1.13
N ARG A 279 5.41 -22.59 2.07
CA ARG A 279 4.38 -23.30 2.84
C ARG A 279 3.02 -22.66 2.58
N HIS A 280 2.24 -23.34 1.76
CA HIS A 280 0.93 -22.87 1.32
C HIS A 280 -0.23 -23.63 1.95
N ARG A 281 -0.92 -23.03 2.93
CA ARG A 281 -2.24 -23.51 3.37
C ARG A 281 -3.37 -22.75 2.69
N HIS A 282 -4.01 -23.39 1.73
CA HIS A 282 -5.18 -22.83 1.05
C HIS A 282 -6.42 -23.67 1.34
N SER A 283 -7.52 -23.02 1.76
CA SER A 283 -8.83 -23.66 1.82
C SER A 283 -9.70 -23.19 0.65
N GLY A 284 -9.78 -23.94 -0.45
CA GLY A 284 -10.66 -23.61 -1.58
C GLY A 284 -10.16 -24.08 -2.95
N ARG A 285 -10.79 -23.61 -4.04
CA ARG A 285 -10.46 -23.88 -5.46
C ARG A 285 -9.44 -22.89 -6.05
N ARG A 286 -8.46 -22.46 -5.26
CA ARG A 286 -7.47 -21.44 -5.70
C ARG A 286 -6.18 -22.12 -6.14
N GLN A 287 -5.60 -21.63 -7.23
CA GLN A 287 -4.31 -22.07 -7.73
C GLN A 287 -3.20 -21.20 -7.14
N SER A 288 -1.97 -21.68 -7.15
CA SER A 288 -0.79 -20.89 -6.80
C SER A 288 0.26 -21.00 -7.89
N ALA A 289 0.97 -19.92 -8.17
CA ALA A 289 2.12 -19.90 -9.05
C ALA A 289 3.32 -19.23 -8.37
N ASN A 290 4.50 -19.84 -8.47
CA ASN A 290 5.75 -19.26 -8.02
C ASN A 290 6.41 -18.55 -9.20
N ILE A 291 6.83 -17.33 -8.95
CA ILE A 291 7.44 -16.42 -9.92
C ILE A 291 8.89 -16.24 -9.52
N GLN A 292 9.81 -16.37 -10.47
CA GLN A 292 11.23 -16.07 -10.28
C GLN A 292 11.66 -15.02 -11.29
N GLY A 293 12.41 -14.01 -10.83
CA GLY A 293 13.09 -13.03 -11.68
C GLY A 293 14.56 -12.95 -11.35
N GLY A 294 15.40 -12.62 -12.33
CA GLY A 294 16.82 -12.36 -12.10
C GLY A 294 17.04 -11.08 -11.28
N VAL A 295 18.13 -11.04 -10.52
CA VAL A 295 18.62 -9.82 -9.85
C VAL A 295 19.98 -9.50 -10.42
N ASP A 296 19.99 -8.69 -11.46
CA ASP A 296 21.16 -8.37 -12.28
C ASP A 296 21.50 -6.86 -12.28
N TYR A 297 20.80 -6.06 -11.47
CA TYR A 297 21.04 -4.62 -11.34
C TYR A 297 21.00 -3.89 -12.69
N ALA A 298 20.02 -4.23 -13.52
CA ALA A 298 19.85 -3.75 -14.89
C ALA A 298 19.87 -2.21 -15.05
N GLY A 299 19.54 -1.49 -13.97
CA GLY A 299 19.52 -0.05 -13.92
C GLY A 299 18.30 0.56 -14.61
N PRO A 300 18.17 1.90 -14.56
CA PRO A 300 16.98 2.59 -15.03
C PRO A 300 16.81 2.58 -16.56
N SER A 301 17.87 2.26 -17.31
CA SER A 301 17.83 2.14 -18.77
C SER A 301 17.23 0.82 -19.27
N GLN A 302 17.01 -0.16 -18.39
CA GLN A 302 16.48 -1.49 -18.76
C GLN A 302 15.29 -1.90 -17.86
N PRO A 303 14.17 -1.15 -17.87
CA PRO A 303 13.07 -1.30 -16.91
C PRO A 303 12.13 -2.49 -17.20
N ALA A 304 12.65 -3.61 -17.70
CA ALA A 304 11.87 -4.82 -17.93
C ALA A 304 11.87 -5.71 -16.67
N ALA A 305 10.71 -6.24 -16.29
CA ALA A 305 10.56 -7.09 -15.10
C ALA A 305 11.35 -8.39 -15.19
N LEU A 306 11.36 -9.02 -16.38
CA LEU A 306 12.05 -10.28 -16.69
C LEU A 306 11.84 -11.40 -15.64
N SER A 307 10.60 -11.55 -15.19
CA SER A 307 10.18 -12.64 -14.30
C SER A 307 9.38 -13.70 -15.05
N SER A 308 9.45 -14.95 -14.60
CA SER A 308 8.71 -16.07 -15.19
C SER A 308 8.10 -16.99 -14.12
N VAL A 309 7.05 -17.72 -14.50
CA VAL A 309 6.47 -18.77 -13.65
C VAL A 309 7.40 -19.97 -13.66
N ILE A 310 7.90 -20.37 -12.48
CA ILE A 310 8.78 -21.55 -12.31
C ILE A 310 8.05 -22.78 -11.81
N SER A 311 6.89 -22.60 -11.19
CA SER A 311 5.98 -23.69 -10.83
C SER A 311 4.56 -23.15 -10.68
N ALA A 312 3.59 -24.01 -10.94
CA ALA A 312 2.18 -23.75 -10.71
C ALA A 312 1.56 -24.99 -10.08
N TYR A 313 0.63 -24.78 -9.14
CA TYR A 313 -0.04 -25.83 -8.40
C TYR A 313 -1.54 -25.58 -8.41
N GLU A 314 -2.28 -26.63 -8.74
CA GLU A 314 -3.72 -26.68 -8.60
C GLU A 314 -4.12 -26.73 -7.12
N ALA A 315 -5.33 -26.30 -6.84
CA ALA A 315 -5.88 -26.31 -5.49
C ALA A 315 -5.84 -27.70 -4.82
N SER A 316 -5.99 -28.77 -5.60
CA SER A 316 -5.93 -30.15 -5.14
C SER A 316 -4.55 -30.56 -4.64
N GLU A 317 -3.48 -29.98 -5.20
CA GLU A 317 -2.09 -30.31 -4.86
C GLU A 317 -1.66 -29.67 -3.53
N LEU A 318 -2.37 -28.62 -3.09
CA LEU A 318 -2.09 -27.90 -1.84
C LEU A 318 -2.90 -28.43 -0.64
N THR A 319 -3.69 -29.49 -0.82
CA THR A 319 -4.62 -30.01 0.20
C THR A 319 -3.95 -30.54 1.47
N THR A 320 -2.69 -30.99 1.37
CA THR A 320 -1.87 -31.47 2.50
C THR A 320 -1.10 -30.36 3.21
N GLY A 321 -1.11 -29.14 2.65
CA GLY A 321 -0.75 -27.89 3.33
C GLY A 321 0.60 -27.26 2.98
N SER A 322 1.51 -27.92 2.26
CA SER A 322 2.76 -27.28 1.79
C SER A 322 3.35 -28.02 0.60
N VAL A 323 3.98 -27.29 -0.32
CA VAL A 323 4.71 -27.87 -1.46
C VAL A 323 6.10 -27.26 -1.49
N ALA A 324 7.14 -28.09 -1.62
CA ALA A 324 8.50 -27.62 -1.78
C ALA A 324 8.74 -27.22 -3.25
N VAL A 325 9.41 -26.08 -3.45
CA VAL A 325 9.73 -25.55 -4.77
C VAL A 325 11.25 -25.52 -4.93
N SER A 326 11.78 -26.22 -5.92
CA SER A 326 13.20 -26.08 -6.26
C SER A 326 13.41 -24.78 -7.00
N VAL A 327 14.27 -23.91 -6.47
CA VAL A 327 14.65 -22.64 -7.09
C VAL A 327 16.09 -22.73 -7.56
N ASP A 328 16.34 -22.35 -8.82
CA ASP A 328 17.71 -22.23 -9.32
C ASP A 328 18.36 -21.00 -8.69
N THR A 329 19.39 -21.25 -7.86
CA THR A 329 20.17 -20.23 -7.15
C THR A 329 21.61 -20.14 -7.67
N SER A 330 21.85 -20.64 -8.90
CA SER A 330 23.11 -20.43 -9.62
C SER A 330 23.38 -18.95 -9.90
N ASN A 331 22.33 -18.17 -10.09
CA ASN A 331 22.36 -16.71 -10.25
C ASN A 331 21.55 -16.01 -9.15
N SER A 332 21.84 -14.72 -8.93
CA SER A 332 21.03 -13.89 -8.03
C SER A 332 19.62 -13.79 -8.58
N SER A 333 18.62 -14.03 -7.74
CA SER A 333 17.21 -13.97 -8.14
C SER A 333 16.32 -13.51 -6.99
N PHE A 334 15.10 -13.12 -7.32
CA PHE A 334 14.02 -12.99 -6.36
C PHE A 334 12.92 -14.01 -6.69
N VAL A 335 12.21 -14.47 -5.66
CA VAL A 335 11.10 -15.39 -5.78
C VAL A 335 9.91 -14.84 -5.03
N ARG A 336 8.73 -14.84 -5.65
CA ARG A 336 7.46 -14.55 -4.97
C ARG A 336 6.39 -15.52 -5.40
N THR A 337 5.38 -15.69 -4.57
CA THR A 337 4.22 -16.51 -4.90
C THR A 337 3.03 -15.63 -5.21
N GLN A 338 2.19 -16.05 -6.14
CA GLN A 338 0.88 -15.46 -6.38
C GLN A 338 -0.21 -16.52 -6.32
N VAL A 339 -1.33 -16.14 -5.68
CA VAL A 339 -2.57 -16.91 -5.65
C VAL A 339 -3.46 -16.43 -6.77
N LEU A 340 -3.98 -17.39 -7.53
CA LEU A 340 -4.88 -17.16 -8.64
C LEU A 340 -6.30 -17.61 -8.28
N ASP A 341 -7.30 -16.91 -8.80
CA ASP A 341 -8.68 -17.40 -8.77
C ASP A 341 -8.96 -18.41 -9.90
N SER A 342 -10.21 -18.87 -9.99
CA SER A 342 -10.61 -19.87 -11.00
C SER A 342 -10.60 -19.36 -12.43
N THR A 343 -10.42 -18.06 -12.65
CA THR A 343 -10.25 -17.44 -13.97
C THR A 343 -8.79 -17.25 -14.36
N GLY A 344 -7.86 -17.56 -13.44
CA GLY A 344 -6.43 -17.30 -13.60
C GLY A 344 -6.01 -15.89 -13.18
N ALA A 345 -6.92 -15.07 -12.63
CA ALA A 345 -6.60 -13.72 -12.20
C ALA A 345 -5.85 -13.72 -10.86
N VAL A 346 -4.84 -12.87 -10.70
CA VAL A 346 -4.10 -12.71 -9.45
C VAL A 346 -4.99 -12.07 -8.39
N VAL A 347 -5.12 -12.72 -7.24
CA VAL A 347 -5.92 -12.24 -6.09
C VAL A 347 -5.09 -12.02 -4.83
N ALA A 348 -3.84 -12.50 -4.80
CA ALA A 348 -2.89 -12.21 -3.73
C ALA A 348 -1.44 -12.54 -4.14
N PRO A 349 -0.54 -11.56 -4.27
CA PRO A 349 0.89 -11.81 -4.32
C PRO A 349 1.54 -11.76 -2.92
N SER A 350 2.52 -12.62 -2.67
CA SER A 350 3.42 -12.56 -1.51
C SER A 350 4.51 -11.50 -1.74
N ASN A 351 5.16 -11.09 -0.65
CA ASN A 351 6.42 -10.37 -0.77
C ASN A 351 7.52 -11.28 -1.38
N PRO A 352 8.46 -10.69 -2.15
CA PRO A 352 9.57 -11.42 -2.71
C PRO A 352 10.60 -11.78 -1.63
N VAL A 353 11.25 -12.90 -1.86
CA VAL A 353 12.45 -13.36 -1.19
C VAL A 353 13.60 -13.22 -2.16
N TRP A 354 14.67 -12.54 -1.74
CA TRP A 354 15.88 -12.37 -2.55
C TRP A 354 16.92 -13.43 -2.19
N LEU A 355 17.44 -14.09 -3.21
CA LEU A 355 18.47 -15.13 -3.14
C LEU A 355 19.66 -14.59 -3.92
N LEU A 356 20.59 -13.92 -3.23
CA LEU A 356 21.67 -13.16 -3.85
C LEU A 356 22.99 -13.93 -3.76
N ARG A 357 23.79 -13.85 -4.84
CA ARG A 357 25.14 -14.42 -4.89
C ARG A 357 26.18 -13.54 -4.21
N GLU A 358 25.92 -12.24 -4.19
CA GLU A 358 26.82 -11.21 -3.68
C GLU A 358 26.01 -10.14 -2.95
N MET A 359 26.65 -9.45 -2.01
CA MET A 359 26.06 -8.30 -1.33
C MET A 359 25.83 -7.17 -2.34
N PRO A 360 24.64 -6.57 -2.42
CA PRO A 360 24.43 -5.36 -3.23
C PRO A 360 25.41 -4.26 -2.85
N GLY A 361 25.84 -3.43 -3.82
CA GLY A 361 26.73 -2.30 -3.56
C GLY A 361 26.15 -1.27 -2.58
N SER A 362 24.83 -1.13 -2.54
CA SER A 362 24.07 -0.32 -1.57
C SER A 362 23.87 -1.01 -0.21
N GLY A 363 24.29 -2.27 -0.08
CA GLY A 363 24.01 -3.11 1.07
C GLY A 363 22.57 -3.61 1.12
N ILE A 364 22.27 -4.39 2.15
CA ILE A 364 20.91 -4.79 2.51
C ILE A 364 20.51 -3.94 3.71
N PRO A 365 19.33 -3.28 3.72
CA PRO A 365 18.85 -2.57 4.90
C PRO A 365 18.93 -3.49 6.12
N ALA A 366 19.47 -3.02 7.25
CA ALA A 366 19.63 -3.85 8.45
C ALA A 366 18.29 -4.45 8.91
N ALA A 367 17.18 -3.77 8.59
CA ALA A 367 15.83 -4.26 8.83
C ALA A 367 15.35 -5.37 7.87
N ARG A 368 16.18 -5.82 6.93
CA ARG A 368 15.84 -6.83 5.92
C ARG A 368 16.90 -7.92 5.78
N ALA A 369 18.09 -7.71 6.35
CA ALA A 369 19.11 -8.75 6.50
C ALA A 369 18.64 -9.78 7.53
N SER A 370 18.63 -11.06 7.15
CA SER A 370 18.30 -12.21 8.00
C SER A 370 19.51 -13.06 8.32
#